data_AF-A0A4P0Y8J1-F1
#
_entry.id   AF-A0A4P0Y8J1-F1
#
_cell.length_a   1.000
_cell.length_b   1.000
_cell.length_c   1.000
_cell.angle_alpha   90.00
_cell.angle_beta   90.00
_cell.angle_gamma   90.00
#
_symmetry.space_group_name_H-M   'P 1'
#
loop_
_entity.id
_entity.type
_entity.pdbx_description
1 polymer ?
#
loop_
_entity_poly.entity_id
_entity_poly.type
_entity_poly.pdbx_seq_one_letter_code
_entity_poly.pdbx_strand_id
1 'polypeptide(L)' 'MDMPKSLCAFGGLDAVTHALEAYVSVLASEFSDGQALQALKLLERVPAGFLSRRFQEPGCP' A
#
# COMPACT_ATOMS: atom_id res chain seq x y z
N MET A 1 11.63 15.42 -0.89
CA MET A 1 10.57 14.45 -1.28
C MET A 1 11.18 13.59 -2.38
N ASP A 2 12.24 12.84 -2.04
CA ASP A 2 13.17 12.27 -3.03
C ASP A 2 13.26 10.75 -2.87
N MET A 3 12.10 10.12 -2.71
CA MET A 3 12.02 8.67 -2.61
C MET A 3 12.00 8.08 -4.04
N PRO A 4 12.81 7.03 -4.32
CA PRO A 4 12.80 6.40 -5.62
C PRO A 4 11.41 5.80 -5.93
N LYS A 5 11.01 5.89 -7.21
CA LYS A 5 9.65 5.53 -7.62
C LYS A 5 9.27 4.08 -7.30
N SER A 6 10.22 3.16 -7.42
CA SER A 6 10.02 1.76 -7.06
C SER A 6 9.80 1.55 -5.56
N LEU A 7 10.53 2.28 -4.70
CA LEU A 7 10.40 2.12 -3.26
C LEU A 7 9.06 2.64 -2.75
N CYS A 8 8.62 3.80 -3.23
CA CYS A 8 7.31 4.34 -2.86
C CYS A 8 6.15 3.50 -3.43
N ALA A 9 6.36 2.78 -4.53
CA ALA A 9 5.40 1.83 -5.08
C ALA A 9 5.22 0.61 -4.19
N PHE A 10 6.33 -0.06 -3.86
CA PHE A 10 6.30 -1.23 -3.00
C PHE A 10 5.87 -0.88 -1.57
N GLY A 11 6.32 0.25 -1.04
CA GLY A 11 5.86 0.75 0.27
C GLY A 11 4.37 1.12 0.27
N GLY A 12 3.84 1.65 -0.84
CA GLY A 12 2.41 1.90 -0.98
C GLY A 12 1.58 0.62 -1.01
N LEU A 13 2.04 -0.41 -1.73
CA LEU A 13 1.42 -1.74 -1.75
C LEU A 13 1.45 -2.41 -0.37
N ASP A 14 2.58 -2.35 0.32
CA ASP A 14 2.78 -2.89 1.67
C ASP A 14 1.84 -2.20 2.69
N ALA A 15 1.64 -0.89 2.57
CA ALA A 15 0.68 -0.18 3.40
C ALA A 15 -0.78 -0.60 3.13
N VAL A 16 -1.14 -0.94 1.89
CA VAL A 16 -2.47 -1.49 1.56
C VAL A 16 -2.66 -2.86 2.19
N THR A 17 -1.67 -3.74 2.07
CA THR A 17 -1.74 -5.09 2.67
C THR A 17 -1.83 -5.01 4.18
N HIS A 18 -1.01 -4.18 4.84
CA HIS A 18 -1.10 -3.97 6.29
C HIS A 18 -2.46 -3.44 6.74
N ALA A 19 -3.04 -2.48 6.02
CA ALA A 19 -4.35 -1.94 6.37
C ALA A 19 -5.47 -2.98 6.20
N LEU A 20 -5.40 -3.82 5.15
CA LEU A 20 -6.35 -4.89 4.93
C LEU A 20 -6.23 -5.97 6.00
N GLU A 21 -5.02 -6.44 6.28
CA GLU A 21 -4.74 -7.45 7.31
C GLU A 21 -5.12 -6.96 8.71
N ALA A 22 -4.89 -5.68 9.02
CA ALA A 22 -5.30 -5.07 10.28
C ALA A 22 -6.83 -5.03 10.42
N TYR A 23 -7.56 -4.74 9.34
CA TYR A 23 -9.02 -4.67 9.35
C TYR A 23 -9.68 -6.05 9.50
N VAL A 24 -9.12 -7.10 8.89
CA VAL A 24 -9.64 -8.48 9.00
C VAL A 24 -9.02 -9.29 10.14
N SER A 25 -8.14 -8.66 10.93
CA SER A 25 -7.43 -9.33 12.02
C SER A 25 -8.38 -9.85 13.08
N VAL A 26 -8.03 -10.98 13.71
CA VAL A 26 -8.74 -11.47 14.91
C VAL A 26 -8.59 -10.52 16.11
N LEU A 27 -7.60 -9.61 16.06
CA LEU A 27 -7.38 -8.56 17.06
C LEU A 27 -7.95 -7.20 16.62
N ALA A 28 -8.73 -7.16 15.53
CA ALA A 28 -9.39 -5.95 15.08
C ALA A 28 -10.33 -5.41 16.17
N SER A 29 -10.40 -4.08 16.24
CA SER A 29 -11.20 -3.35 17.22
C SER A 29 -11.78 -2.10 16.57
N GLU A 30 -12.88 -1.60 17.12
CA GLU A 30 -13.49 -0.32 16.70
C GLU A 30 -12.50 0.86 16.67
N PHE A 31 -11.44 0.81 17.48
CA PHE A 31 -10.37 1.80 17.48
C PHE A 31 -9.45 1.68 16.26
N SER A 32 -9.09 0.46 15.84
CA SER A 32 -8.17 0.21 14.71
C SER A 32 -8.88 0.27 13.36
N ASP A 33 -10.15 -0.11 13.29
CA ASP A 33 -10.88 -0.27 12.05
C ASP A 33 -11.06 1.05 11.30
N GLY A 34 -11.33 2.13 12.03
CA GLY A 34 -11.43 3.47 11.45
C GLY A 34 -10.11 3.94 10.83
N GLN A 35 -8.97 3.59 11.45
CA GLN A 35 -7.65 3.92 10.93
C GLN A 35 -7.31 3.11 9.68
N ALA A 36 -7.62 1.81 9.68
CA ALA A 36 -7.41 0.93 8.54
C ALA A 36 -8.21 1.39 7.31
N LEU A 37 -9.50 1.71 7.49
CA LEU A 37 -10.36 2.19 6.40
C LEU A 37 -9.91 3.56 5.87
N GLN A 38 -9.48 4.46 6.76
CA GLN A 38 -8.97 5.77 6.35
C GLN A 38 -7.63 5.64 5.62
N ALA A 39 -6.74 4.73 6.04
CA ALA A 39 -5.48 4.45 5.35
C ALA A 39 -5.74 3.94 3.92
N LEU A 40 -6.64 2.98 3.74
CA LEU A 40 -7.04 2.47 2.42
C LEU A 40 -7.58 3.58 1.51
N LYS A 41 -8.43 4.47 2.04
CA LYS A 41 -8.98 5.61 1.29
C LYS A 41 -7.93 6.64 0.89
N LEU A 42 -6.90 6.84 1.72
CA LEU A 42 -5.79 7.74 1.39
C LEU A 42 -4.87 7.12 0.33
N LEU A 43 -4.63 5.81 0.40
CA LEU A 43 -3.78 5.08 -0.53
C LEU A 43 -4.39 4.98 -1.94
N GLU A 44 -5.72 5.05 -2.08
CA GLU A 44 -6.41 5.17 -3.38
C GLU A 44 -5.93 6.38 -4.20
N ARG A 45 -5.50 7.45 -3.54
CA ARG A 45 -5.04 8.69 -4.19
C ARG A 45 -3.58 8.65 -4.62
N VAL A 46 -2.83 7.60 -4.27
CA VAL A 46 -1.47 7.44 -4.77
C VAL A 46 -1.56 7.18 -6.27
N PRO A 47 -0.96 8.02 -7.13
CA PRO A 47 -1.13 7.89 -8.57
C PRO A 47 -0.69 6.49 -9.03
N ALA A 48 -1.59 5.81 -9.75
CA ALA A 48 -1.44 4.46 -10.31
C ALA A 48 -0.15 4.23 -11.13
N GLY A 49 0.62 5.28 -11.44
CA GLY A 49 1.96 5.19 -12.02
C GLY A 49 3.04 4.62 -11.09
N PHE A 50 2.76 4.49 -9.78
CA PHE A 50 3.63 3.77 -8.85
C PHE A 50 3.30 2.28 -8.79
N LEU A 51 2.05 1.87 -9.00
CA LEU A 51 1.66 0.47 -9.12
C LEU A 51 2.22 -0.14 -10.43
N SER A 52 3.48 -0.54 -10.36
CA SER A 52 4.12 -1.62 -11.13
C SER A 52 3.79 -1.71 -12.62
N ARG A 53 4.18 -0.73 -13.44
CA ARG A 53 4.43 -0.96 -14.88
C ARG A 53 5.83 -1.54 -15.18
N ARG A 54 6.52 -2.12 -14.18
CA ARG A 54 7.93 -2.54 -14.30
C ARG A 54 8.22 -4.01 -13.96
N PHE A 55 7.19 -4.86 -13.77
CA PHE A 55 7.38 -6.31 -13.94
C PHE A 55 7.51 -6.74 -15.41
N GLN A 56 7.48 -5.78 -16.36
CA GLN A 56 7.70 -5.99 -17.80
C GLN A 56 9.07 -5.45 -18.27
N GLU A 57 10.11 -5.46 -17.44
CA GLU A 57 11.48 -5.21 -17.93
C GLU A 57 12.28 -6.51 -17.79
N PRO A 58 12.82 -7.09 -18.88
CA PRO A 58 13.55 -8.34 -18.85
C PRO A 58 14.92 -8.10 -18.22
N GLY A 59 15.04 -8.27 -16.91
CA GLY A 59 16.32 -8.10 -16.21
C GLY A 59 16.25 -7.88 -14.71
N CYS A 60 15.18 -8.29 -14.03
CA CYS A 60 15.29 -8.50 -12.58
C CYS A 60 16.24 -9.70 -12.35
N PRO A 61 17.26 -9.62 -11.47
CA PRO A 61 17.89 -10.82 -10.93
C PRO A 61 16.87 -11.69 -10.17
#